data_AF-A0A8T4GGY7-F1
#
_entry.id   AF-A0A8T4GGY7-F1
#
_cell.length_a   1.000
_cell.length_b   1.000
_cell.length_c   1.000
_cell.angle_alpha   90.00
_cell.angle_beta   90.00
_cell.angle_gamma   90.00
#
_symmetry.space_group_name_H-M   'P 1'
#
loop_
_entity.id
_entity.type
_entity.pdbx_description
1 polymer ?
#
loop_
_entity_poly.entity_id
_entity_poly.type
_entity_poly.pdbx_seq_one_letter_code
_entity_poly.pdbx_strand_id
1 'polypeptide(L)'
;MRSILGSYEAGTVAVERLVERNRVSKPLKGYSQNTQNVAALTRARDQDLAIHPGQDIEYVVVDDEKSSRERVALAHEEMDSYDVSYYETQLVRAVESVLSPLGWDRSDIRRELSGERDAVLSSFGATDKLS
;
A
#
# COMPACT_ATOMS: atom_id res chain seq x y z
N MET A 1 2.59 2.84 22.40
CA MET A 1 2.43 2.41 21.00
C MET A 1 3.00 1.00 20.87
N ARG A 2 2.32 0.01 21.44
CA ARG A 2 2.73 -1.40 21.39
C ARG A 2 1.53 -2.19 20.88
N SER A 3 1.77 -3.00 19.86
CA SER A 3 0.90 -4.05 19.35
C SER A 3 -0.28 -3.64 18.44
N ILE A 4 -0.02 -3.65 17.14
CA ILE A 4 -1.00 -4.10 16.11
C ILE A 4 -0.48 -5.41 15.44
N LEU A 5 0.58 -6.01 15.98
CA LEU A 5 1.16 -7.25 15.47
C LEU A 5 0.62 -8.44 16.29
N GLY A 6 -0.69 -8.64 16.21
CA GLY A 6 -1.32 -9.90 16.59
C GLY A 6 -1.23 -10.87 15.42
N SER A 7 -0.29 -11.81 15.51
CA SER A 7 -0.15 -13.03 14.68
C SER A 7 -0.19 -12.81 13.17
N TYR A 8 0.98 -12.63 12.57
CA TYR A 8 1.14 -12.60 11.12
C TYR A 8 2.21 -13.61 10.71
N GLU A 9 1.86 -14.54 9.82
CA GLU A 9 2.84 -15.36 9.10
C GLU A 9 3.80 -14.42 8.36
N ALA A 10 5.00 -14.21 8.92
CA ALA A 10 6.13 -13.50 8.33
C ALA A 10 5.79 -12.51 7.18
N GLY A 11 5.21 -11.35 7.52
CA GLY A 11 5.35 -10.16 6.68
C GLY A 11 4.35 -9.93 5.54
N THR A 12 3.28 -10.71 5.38
CA THR A 12 2.16 -10.24 4.55
C THR A 12 1.29 -9.25 5.35
N VAL A 13 0.52 -8.39 4.72
CA VAL A 13 -0.52 -7.59 5.40
C VAL A 13 -1.85 -7.99 4.80
N ALA A 14 -2.87 -8.17 5.64
CA ALA A 14 -4.20 -8.55 5.19
C ALA A 14 -4.69 -7.49 4.18
N VAL A 15 -5.08 -7.94 2.98
CA VAL A 15 -5.36 -7.07 1.82
C VAL A 15 -6.43 -6.04 2.15
N GLU A 16 -7.39 -6.38 3.02
CA GLU A 16 -8.47 -5.50 3.46
C GLU A 16 -7.95 -4.26 4.20
N ARG A 17 -6.75 -4.33 4.79
CA ARG A 17 -6.08 -3.18 5.44
C ARG A 17 -5.32 -2.30 4.45
N LEU A 18 -5.11 -2.78 3.22
CA LEU A 18 -4.42 -2.07 2.15
C LEU A 18 -5.37 -1.35 1.19
N VAL A 19 -6.68 -1.61 1.31
CA VAL A 19 -7.71 -0.98 0.47
C VAL A 19 -7.68 0.53 0.68
N GLU A 20 -7.37 1.24 -0.40
CA GLU A 20 -7.50 2.68 -0.51
C GLU A 20 -8.90 3.04 -0.96
N ARG A 21 -9.53 3.97 -0.23
CA ARG A 21 -10.85 4.50 -0.55
C ARG A 21 -10.75 5.97 -0.90
N ASN A 22 -11.02 6.30 -2.17
CA ASN A 22 -10.89 7.65 -2.68
C ASN A 22 -12.19 8.14 -3.31
N ARG A 23 -12.64 9.35 -2.93
CA ARG A 23 -13.78 9.99 -3.56
C ARG A 23 -13.40 10.58 -4.91
N VAL A 24 -14.05 10.13 -5.98
CA VAL A 24 -13.83 10.70 -7.31
C VAL A 24 -14.68 11.94 -7.50
N SER A 25 -14.09 13.04 -7.94
CA SER A 25 -14.79 14.33 -8.11
C SER A 25 -15.18 14.63 -9.56
N LYS A 26 -14.65 13.86 -10.52
CA LYS A 26 -14.84 14.06 -11.96
C LYS A 26 -14.97 12.70 -12.65
N PRO A 27 -15.60 12.63 -13.85
CA PRO A 27 -15.60 11.40 -14.65
C PRO A 27 -14.20 11.12 -15.21
N LEU A 28 -13.95 9.89 -15.67
CA LEU A 28 -12.66 9.45 -16.24
C LEU A 28 -12.12 10.42 -17.31
N LYS A 29 -12.97 10.89 -18.23
CA LYS A 29 -12.61 11.84 -19.29
C LYS A 29 -12.15 13.21 -18.78
N GLY A 30 -12.46 13.55 -17.53
CA GLY A 30 -12.08 14.82 -16.90
C GLY A 30 -10.68 14.83 -16.27
N TYR A 31 -9.97 13.70 -16.29
CA TYR A 31 -8.60 13.59 -15.79
C TYR A 31 -7.59 13.63 -16.94
N SER A 32 -6.55 14.44 -16.79
CA SER A 32 -5.42 14.51 -17.74
C SER A 32 -4.18 13.75 -17.25
N GLN A 33 -4.13 13.41 -15.96
CA GLN A 33 -3.02 12.72 -15.33
C GLN A 33 -3.36 11.27 -15.08
N ASN A 34 -2.38 10.39 -15.24
CA ASN A 34 -2.55 8.96 -15.02
C ASN A 34 -2.30 8.61 -13.55
N THR A 35 -3.31 8.89 -12.72
CA THR A 35 -3.30 8.60 -11.29
C THR A 35 -3.84 7.20 -11.00
N GLN A 36 -3.63 6.70 -9.79
CA GLN A 36 -4.24 5.45 -9.32
C GLN A 36 -5.77 5.47 -9.42
N ASN A 37 -6.42 6.60 -9.11
CA ASN A 37 -7.86 6.78 -9.30
C ASN A 37 -8.27 6.64 -10.78
N VAL A 38 -7.46 7.15 -11.71
CA VAL A 38 -7.71 7.00 -13.15
C VAL A 38 -7.53 5.54 -13.60
N ALA A 39 -6.51 4.85 -13.09
CA ALA A 39 -6.33 3.42 -13.32
C ALA A 39 -7.53 2.62 -12.79
N ALA A 40 -7.99 2.91 -11.57
CA ALA A 40 -9.14 2.26 -10.94
C ALA A 40 -10.44 2.54 -11.71
N LEU A 41 -10.71 3.80 -12.10
CA LEU A 41 -11.89 4.15 -12.90
C LEU A 41 -11.87 3.50 -14.29
N THR A 42 -10.69 3.39 -14.91
CA THR A 42 -10.53 2.68 -16.19
C THR A 42 -10.85 1.21 -16.01
N ARG A 43 -10.31 0.58 -14.95
CA ARG A 43 -10.53 -0.82 -14.63
C ARG A 43 -12.01 -1.13 -14.35
N ALA A 44 -12.69 -0.27 -13.57
CA ALA A 44 -14.11 -0.39 -13.27
C ALA A 44 -14.96 -0.33 -14.54
N ARG A 45 -14.68 0.63 -15.43
CA ARG A 45 -15.38 0.76 -16.71
C ARG A 45 -15.19 -0.48 -17.59
N ASP A 46 -14.01 -1.08 -17.61
CA ASP A 46 -13.75 -2.29 -18.39
C ASP A 46 -14.49 -3.54 -17.84
N GLN A 47 -15.05 -3.44 -16.63
CA GLN A 47 -15.96 -4.44 -16.01
C GLN A 47 -17.43 -3.98 -16.05
N ASP A 48 -17.76 -2.96 -16.85
CA ASP A 48 -19.09 -2.35 -16.91
C ASP A 48 -19.61 -1.78 -15.57
N LEU A 49 -18.70 -1.45 -14.65
CA LEU A 49 -19.01 -0.82 -13.36
C LEU A 49 -18.99 0.70 -13.51
N ALA A 50 -20.16 1.31 -13.42
CA ALA A 50 -20.32 2.77 -13.49
C ALA A 50 -20.05 3.43 -12.13
N ILE A 51 -18.90 4.11 -12.02
CA ILE A 51 -18.58 4.98 -10.88
C ILE A 51 -18.77 6.44 -11.31
N HIS A 52 -19.65 7.15 -10.61
CA HIS A 52 -20.00 8.54 -10.86
C HIS A 52 -19.27 9.50 -9.93
N PRO A 53 -19.08 10.77 -10.35
CA PRO A 53 -18.58 11.82 -9.47
C PRO A 53 -19.37 11.90 -8.16
N GLY A 54 -18.65 12.01 -7.06
CA GLY A 54 -19.20 11.98 -5.71
C GLY A 54 -19.25 10.59 -5.08
N GLN A 55 -19.02 9.50 -5.83
CA GLN A 55 -18.88 8.17 -5.27
C GLN A 55 -17.43 7.87 -4.88
N ASP A 56 -17.25 6.88 -4.02
CA ASP A 56 -15.94 6.39 -3.64
C ASP A 56 -15.54 5.24 -4.57
N ILE A 57 -14.26 5.18 -4.91
CA ILE A 57 -13.64 4.04 -5.57
C ILE A 57 -12.67 3.39 -4.59
N GLU A 58 -12.72 2.06 -4.52
CA GLU A 58 -11.95 1.24 -3.59
C GLU A 58 -11.02 0.31 -4.37
N TYR A 59 -9.73 0.38 -4.06
CA TYR A 59 -8.70 -0.38 -4.79
C TYR A 59 -7.47 -0.65 -3.93
N VAL A 60 -6.64 -1.58 -4.39
CA VAL A 60 -5.31 -1.90 -3.87
C VAL A 60 -4.30 -1.63 -4.98
N VAL A 61 -3.16 -1.04 -4.64
CA VAL A 61 -2.06 -0.82 -5.59
C VAL A 61 -1.27 -2.11 -5.72
N VAL A 62 -1.24 -2.67 -6.94
CA VAL A 62 -0.57 -3.94 -7.24
C VAL A 62 0.78 -3.74 -7.91
N ASP A 63 0.95 -2.65 -8.65
CA ASP A 63 2.20 -2.27 -9.33
C ASP A 63 2.17 -0.77 -9.67
N ASP A 64 2.74 0.09 -8.82
CA ASP A 64 2.66 1.55 -8.99
C ASP A 64 3.46 2.06 -10.20
N GLU A 65 4.41 1.27 -10.70
CA GLU A 65 5.22 1.63 -11.87
C GLU A 65 4.41 1.60 -13.17
N LYS A 66 3.37 0.76 -13.25
CA LYS A 66 2.50 0.69 -14.43
C LYS A 66 1.72 1.96 -14.63
N SER A 67 1.59 2.42 -15.87
CA SER A 67 0.73 3.55 -16.24
C SER A 67 -0.61 3.12 -16.83
N SER A 68 -1.00 1.85 -16.68
CA SER A 68 -2.28 1.36 -17.19
C SER A 68 -3.23 1.03 -16.03
N ARG A 69 -4.42 0.53 -16.37
CA ARG A 69 -5.39 -0.01 -15.40
C ARG A 69 -4.83 -1.16 -14.55
N GLU A 70 -3.74 -1.79 -14.98
CA GLU A 70 -3.05 -2.87 -14.28
C GLU A 70 -2.27 -2.38 -13.06
N ARG A 71 -2.12 -1.06 -12.87
CA ARG A 71 -1.53 -0.47 -11.66
C ARG A 71 -2.27 -0.89 -10.38
N VAL A 72 -3.58 -1.13 -10.50
CA VAL A 72 -4.47 -1.38 -9.37
C VAL A 72 -5.37 -2.59 -9.60
N ALA A 73 -5.79 -3.19 -8.50
CA ALA A 73 -6.93 -4.10 -8.42
C ALA A 73 -8.07 -3.41 -7.66
N LEU A 74 -9.30 -3.55 -8.12
CA LEU A 74 -10.49 -3.11 -7.38
C LEU A 74 -10.68 -4.00 -6.15
N ALA A 75 -11.24 -3.44 -5.08
CA ALA A 75 -11.34 -4.15 -3.79
C ALA A 75 -12.17 -5.44 -3.84
N HIS A 76 -13.07 -5.59 -4.82
CA HIS A 76 -13.88 -6.81 -5.02
C HIS A 76 -13.19 -7.88 -5.87
N GLU A 77 -12.02 -7.60 -6.44
CA GLU A 77 -11.27 -8.58 -7.23
C GLU A 77 -10.42 -9.46 -6.32
N GLU A 78 -10.22 -10.71 -6.73
CA GLU A 78 -9.16 -11.54 -6.16
C GLU A 78 -7.80 -11.04 -6.66
N MET A 79 -6.82 -10.95 -5.75
CA MET A 79 -5.48 -10.46 -6.06
C MET A 79 -4.42 -11.30 -5.35
N ASP A 80 -3.39 -11.69 -6.08
CA ASP A 80 -2.33 -12.56 -5.57
C ASP A 80 -1.24 -11.81 -4.81
N SER A 81 -1.06 -10.52 -5.12
CA SER A 81 0.01 -9.69 -4.58
C SER A 81 -0.34 -8.21 -4.62
N TYR A 82 0.37 -7.44 -3.78
CA TYR A 82 0.32 -5.97 -3.76
C TYR A 82 1.73 -5.39 -3.89
N ASP A 83 1.83 -4.12 -4.26
CA ASP A 83 3.10 -3.41 -4.36
C ASP A 83 3.65 -3.06 -2.97
N VAL A 84 4.51 -3.92 -2.44
CA VAL A 84 5.13 -3.74 -1.11
C VAL A 84 5.88 -2.41 -1.03
N SER A 85 6.64 -2.04 -2.07
CA SER A 85 7.46 -0.83 -2.10
C SER A 85 6.62 0.44 -2.02
N TYR A 86 5.46 0.42 -2.67
CA TYR A 86 4.47 1.48 -2.59
C TYR A 86 3.95 1.64 -1.14
N TYR A 87 3.46 0.56 -0.53
CA TYR A 87 2.91 0.63 0.83
C TYR A 87 3.97 0.92 1.90
N GLU A 88 5.21 0.46 1.73
CA GLU A 88 6.34 0.88 2.58
C GLU A 88 6.58 2.39 2.49
N THR A 89 6.55 2.94 1.28
CA THR A 89 6.69 4.40 1.09
C THR A 89 5.55 5.16 1.76
N GLN A 90 4.33 4.67 1.64
CA GLN A 90 3.16 5.25 2.29
C GLN A 90 3.26 5.19 3.82
N LEU A 91 3.72 4.06 4.37
CA LEU A 91 3.97 3.91 5.81
C LEU A 91 5.00 4.90 6.31
N VAL A 92 6.15 5.03 5.63
CA VAL A 92 7.20 5.98 6.01
C VAL A 92 6.66 7.41 5.98
N ARG A 93 5.91 7.79 4.95
CA ARG A 93 5.26 9.12 4.87
C ARG A 93 4.27 9.35 6.00
N ALA A 94 3.46 8.35 6.35
CA ALA A 94 2.49 8.44 7.43
C ALA A 94 3.20 8.64 8.78
N VAL A 95 4.24 7.85 9.05
CA VAL A 95 5.04 7.97 10.28
C VAL A 95 5.76 9.32 10.34
N GLU A 96 6.34 9.79 9.23
CA GLU A 96 6.98 11.10 9.13
C GLU A 96 6.00 12.23 9.46
N SER A 97 4.77 12.16 8.97
CA SER A 97 3.77 13.20 9.26
C SER A 97 3.49 13.34 10.76
N VAL A 98 3.63 12.25 11.53
CA VAL A 98 3.44 12.22 12.99
C VAL A 98 4.71 12.63 13.74
N LEU A 99 5.89 12.20 13.29
CA LEU A 99 7.16 12.38 14.00
C LEU A 99 7.96 13.62 13.58
N SER A 100 7.58 14.29 12.48
CA SER A 100 8.24 15.51 12.02
C SER A 100 8.35 16.62 13.08
N PRO A 101 7.39 16.82 14.01
CA PRO A 101 7.57 17.81 15.09
C PRO A 101 8.65 17.44 16.11
N LEU A 102 9.05 16.16 16.17
CA LEU A 102 10.14 15.66 17.01
C LEU A 102 11.48 15.67 16.27
N GLY A 103 11.52 16.23 15.06
CA GLY A 103 12.73 16.35 14.24
C GLY A 103 13.10 15.10 13.45
N TRP A 104 12.20 14.11 13.35
CA TRP A 104 12.45 12.89 12.57
C TRP A 104 12.15 13.10 11.10
N ASP A 105 13.05 12.63 10.25
CA ASP A 105 12.85 12.57 8.80
C ASP A 105 12.71 11.12 8.29
N ARG A 106 12.45 10.96 6.97
CA ARG A 106 12.29 9.64 6.34
C ARG A 106 13.51 8.73 6.51
N SER A 107 14.71 9.29 6.55
CA SER A 107 15.95 8.54 6.71
C SER A 107 16.06 7.97 8.11
N ASP A 108 15.66 8.73 9.13
CA ASP A 108 15.57 8.26 10.52
C ASP A 108 14.59 7.10 10.65
N ILE A 109 13.40 7.26 10.07
CA ILE A 109 12.34 6.24 10.09
C ILE A 109 12.79 4.97 9.38
N ARG A 110 13.38 5.08 8.18
CA ARG A 110 13.86 3.92 7.43
C ARG A 110 14.98 3.18 8.15
N ARG A 111 15.90 3.90 8.79
CA ARG A 111 17.00 3.31 9.55
C ARG A 111 16.49 2.49 10.73
N GLU A 112 15.47 2.99 11.42
CA GLU A 112 14.84 2.24 12.52
C GLU A 112 14.14 0.97 12.00
N LEU A 113 13.36 1.09 10.93
CA LEU A 113 12.67 -0.06 10.32
C LEU A 113 13.63 -1.12 9.77
N SER A 114 14.77 -0.72 9.21
CA SER A 114 15.81 -1.67 8.76
C SER A 114 16.48 -2.39 9.94
N GLY A 115 16.72 -1.67 11.05
CA GLY A 115 17.30 -2.27 12.25
C GLY A 115 16.43 -3.37 12.84
N GLU A 116 15.10 -3.20 12.82
CA GLU A 116 14.15 -4.25 13.21
C GLU A 116 14.22 -5.47 12.27
N ARG A 117 14.30 -5.26 10.95
CA ARG A 117 14.42 -6.37 9.97
C ARG A 117 15.70 -7.18 10.19
N ASP A 118 16.83 -6.51 10.37
CA ASP A 118 18.11 -7.17 10.59
C ASP A 118 18.13 -7.96 11.91
N ALA A 119 17.50 -7.43 12.97
CA ALA A 119 17.35 -8.11 14.24
C ALA A 119 16.46 -9.37 14.13
N VAL A 120 15.35 -9.27 13.39
CA VAL A 120 14.45 -10.40 13.12
C VAL A 120 15.16 -11.48 12.30
N LEU A 121 15.85 -11.12 11.21
CA LEU A 121 16.61 -12.05 10.38
C LEU A 121 17.74 -12.74 11.16
N SER A 122 18.42 -11.99 12.03
CA SER A 122 19.47 -12.55 12.90
C SER A 122 18.91 -13.56 13.91
N SER A 123 17.69 -13.34 14.41
CA SER A 123 17.01 -14.29 15.29
C SER A 123 16.66 -15.60 14.59
N PHE A 124 16.38 -15.59 13.28
CA PHE A 124 16.12 -16.81 12.51
C PHE A 124 17.40 -17.52 12.07
N GLY A 125 18.43 -16.77 11.68
CA GLY A 125 19.74 -17.32 11.29
C GLY A 125 20.52 -17.96 12.46
N ALA A 126 20.21 -17.58 13.71
CA ALA A 126 20.81 -18.20 14.89
C ALA A 126 20.27 -19.62 15.18
N THR A 127 19.09 -19.97 14.67
CA THR A 127 18.45 -21.27 14.88
C THR A 127 18.96 -22.39 13.96
N ASP A 128 19.67 -22.06 12.88
CA ASP A 128 20.15 -23.04 11.89
C ASP A 128 21.53 -23.65 12.23
N LYS A 129 22.04 -23.43 13.46
CA LYS A 129 23.32 -23.98 13.95
C LYS A 129 23.17 -25.06 15.03
N LEU A 130 22.01 -25.67 15.15
CA LEU A 130 21.79 -26.84 16.02
C LEU A 130 21.17 -27.98 15.20
N SER A 131 22.00 -28.67 14.43
CA SER A 131 21.77 -30.03 13.95
C SER A 131 23.09 -30.78 13.89
#